data_AF-A0A2P2FZP6-F1
#
_entry.id   AF-A0A2P2FZP6-F1
#
_cell.length_a   1.000
_cell.length_b   1.000
_cell.length_c   1.000
_cell.angle_alpha   90.00
_cell.angle_beta   90.00
_cell.angle_gamma   90.00
#
_symmetry.space_group_name_H-M   'P 1'
#
loop_
_entity.id
_entity.type
_entity.pdbx_description
1 polymer ?
#
loop_
_entity_poly.entity_id
_entity_poly.type
_entity_poly.pdbx_seq_one_letter_code
_entity_poly.pdbx_strand_id
1 'polypeptide(L)'
;MTITVLDSYPAMRAILRAPRADRAAMLRAMVEPAAGMYRYFPGEVDLVAMHAMSSGFPLDRDEERCLEALEALHEADAWNRIQRALDDAVATQLAATPGLTVPDITVLTVLGDPGDEHFLGPNLGMTANGSVSGYILLNFWPYPENLARLEATAVHELNHNLRYSPGGVIWDPATVTVGEQIVSEGLADAFARQLYGDELGYARIGVPHLHDDAVFAKVVSGLEITGMRNFTAWVHGDETATRYGATPVGLPTGAGYAVGNRLVDAYLAATGRTAAEALLADRRDVIDTALA
;
A
#
# COMPACT_ATOMS: atom_id res chain seq x y z
N MET A 1 -0.69 13.08 18.26
CA MET A 1 -0.72 11.97 17.32
C MET A 1 -2.09 11.33 17.40
N THR A 2 -2.82 11.42 16.30
CA THR A 2 -4.14 10.82 16.11
C THR A 2 -4.17 10.17 14.73
N ILE A 3 -4.53 8.89 14.67
CA ILE A 3 -4.92 8.22 13.42
C ILE A 3 -6.43 8.37 13.30
N THR A 4 -6.89 8.94 12.20
CA THR A 4 -8.31 9.09 11.89
C THR A 4 -8.64 8.27 10.66
N VAL A 5 -9.31 7.14 10.85
CA VAL A 5 -9.95 6.41 9.75
C VAL A 5 -11.27 7.11 9.40
N LEU A 6 -11.33 7.67 8.18
CA LEU A 6 -12.53 8.33 7.68
C LEU A 6 -13.62 7.29 7.44
N ASP A 7 -14.79 7.47 8.07
CA ASP A 7 -15.97 6.66 7.78
C ASP A 7 -16.56 7.06 6.41
N SER A 8 -15.98 6.50 5.36
CA SER A 8 -16.35 6.77 3.97
C SER A 8 -17.56 5.96 3.51
N TYR A 9 -18.04 4.98 4.29
CA TYR A 9 -19.17 4.11 3.92
C TYR A 9 -20.46 4.89 3.63
N PRO A 10 -20.96 5.77 4.53
CA PRO A 10 -22.22 6.48 4.29
C PRO A 10 -22.15 7.36 3.04
N ALA A 11 -20.99 7.97 2.78
CA ALA A 11 -20.76 8.83 1.63
C ALA A 11 -20.74 8.03 0.32
N MET A 12 -19.98 6.92 0.25
CA MET A 12 -19.97 6.04 -0.93
C MET A 12 -21.36 5.49 -1.24
N ARG A 13 -22.10 5.07 -0.22
CA ARG A 13 -23.47 4.58 -0.37
C ARG A 13 -24.42 5.65 -0.89
N ALA A 14 -24.28 6.89 -0.41
CA ALA A 14 -25.07 8.02 -0.89
C ALA A 14 -24.73 8.36 -2.34
N ILE A 15 -23.45 8.36 -2.72
CA ILE A 15 -22.98 8.61 -4.09
C ILE A 15 -23.58 7.58 -5.05
N LEU A 16 -23.47 6.29 -4.75
CA LEU A 16 -23.98 5.21 -5.61
C LEU A 16 -25.50 5.27 -5.83
N ARG A 17 -26.25 5.83 -4.88
CA ARG A 17 -27.72 6.00 -4.96
C ARG A 17 -28.16 7.33 -5.56
N ALA A 18 -27.26 8.32 -5.68
CA ALA A 18 -27.58 9.63 -6.19
C ALA A 18 -27.78 9.64 -7.72
N PRO A 19 -28.51 10.63 -8.26
CA PRO A 19 -28.52 10.90 -9.70
C PRO A 19 -27.11 11.10 -10.24
N ARG A 20 -26.81 10.58 -11.43
CA ARG A 20 -25.45 10.62 -12.02
C ARG A 20 -24.84 12.03 -12.09
N ALA A 21 -25.66 13.05 -12.32
CA ALA A 21 -25.22 14.44 -12.40
C ALA A 21 -24.61 14.97 -11.08
N ASP A 22 -25.00 14.41 -9.93
CA ASP A 22 -24.59 14.90 -8.61
C ASP A 22 -23.36 14.16 -8.06
N ARG A 23 -23.10 12.94 -8.56
CA ARG A 23 -22.11 12.00 -8.01
C ARG A 23 -20.69 12.56 -7.97
N ALA A 24 -20.27 13.29 -9.00
CA ALA A 24 -18.91 13.85 -9.05
C ALA A 24 -18.66 14.90 -7.96
N ALA A 25 -19.65 15.76 -7.68
CA ALA A 25 -19.54 16.75 -6.62
C ALA A 25 -19.55 16.09 -5.24
N MET A 26 -20.39 15.07 -5.05
CA MET A 26 -20.43 14.29 -3.80
C MET A 26 -19.13 13.51 -3.57
N LEU A 27 -18.56 12.89 -4.61
CA LEU A 27 -17.28 12.20 -4.53
C LEU A 27 -16.16 13.15 -4.12
N ARG A 28 -16.09 14.34 -4.75
CA ARG A 28 -15.10 15.36 -4.38
C ARG A 28 -15.19 15.70 -2.90
N ALA A 29 -16.39 15.97 -2.38
CA ALA A 29 -16.59 16.26 -0.96
C ALA A 29 -16.18 15.10 -0.04
N MET A 30 -16.39 13.85 -0.47
CA MET A 30 -16.00 12.66 0.30
C MET A 30 -14.48 12.51 0.43
N VAL A 31 -13.73 12.77 -0.65
CA VAL A 31 -12.28 12.54 -0.67
C VAL A 31 -11.46 13.77 -0.26
N GLU A 32 -12.08 14.96 -0.23
CA GLU A 32 -11.45 16.23 0.15
C GLU A 32 -10.64 16.16 1.47
N PRO A 33 -11.11 15.51 2.56
CA PRO A 33 -10.34 15.43 3.81
C PRO A 33 -8.98 14.73 3.64
N ALA A 34 -8.83 13.90 2.60
CA ALA A 34 -7.60 13.18 2.28
C ALA A 34 -6.82 13.80 1.10
N ALA A 35 -7.22 14.98 0.59
CA ALA A 35 -6.61 15.61 -0.58
C ALA A 35 -5.10 15.91 -0.40
N GLY A 36 -4.64 16.07 0.84
CA GLY A 36 -3.22 16.27 1.16
C GLY A 36 -2.33 15.07 0.79
N MET A 37 -2.90 13.91 0.44
CA MET A 37 -2.14 12.79 -0.15
C MET A 37 -1.53 13.16 -1.52
N TYR A 38 -2.13 14.11 -2.24
CA TYR A 38 -1.67 14.52 -3.57
C TYR A 38 -0.73 15.73 -3.54
N ARG A 39 -0.25 16.16 -2.37
CA ARG A 39 0.55 17.39 -2.20
C ARG A 39 1.83 17.49 -3.02
N TYR A 40 2.36 16.36 -3.52
CA TYR A 40 3.56 16.33 -4.36
C TYR A 40 3.25 16.38 -5.87
N PHE A 41 1.97 16.34 -6.26
CA PHE A 41 1.57 16.58 -7.64
C PHE A 41 1.75 18.07 -7.98
N PRO A 42 2.14 18.39 -9.22
CA PRO A 42 2.27 19.77 -9.65
C PRO A 42 0.89 20.43 -9.82
N GLY A 43 0.60 21.45 -9.00
CA GLY A 43 -0.62 22.24 -9.09
C GLY A 43 -1.83 21.61 -8.38
N GLU A 44 -3.02 22.19 -8.59
CA GLU A 44 -4.27 21.63 -8.08
C GLU A 44 -4.64 20.37 -8.86
N VAL A 45 -4.95 19.29 -8.14
CA VAL A 45 -5.39 18.02 -8.73
C VAL A 45 -6.91 17.96 -8.83
N ASP A 46 -7.42 17.30 -9.88
CA ASP A 46 -8.83 16.91 -9.91
C ASP A 46 -9.01 15.62 -9.10
N LEU A 47 -9.58 15.76 -7.91
CA LEU A 47 -9.80 14.63 -6.99
C LEU A 47 -10.71 13.53 -7.58
N VAL A 48 -11.63 13.88 -8.49
CA VAL A 48 -12.47 12.89 -9.17
C VAL A 48 -11.62 12.10 -10.17
N ALA A 49 -10.73 12.77 -10.89
CA ALA A 49 -9.79 12.10 -11.79
C ALA A 49 -8.78 11.23 -11.03
N MET A 50 -8.30 11.70 -9.87
CA MET A 50 -7.41 10.90 -9.01
C MET A 50 -8.09 9.63 -8.49
N HIS A 51 -9.35 9.73 -8.04
CA HIS A 51 -10.14 8.56 -7.65
C HIS A 51 -10.26 7.53 -8.78
N ALA A 52 -10.59 7.98 -9.98
CA ALA A 52 -10.68 7.09 -11.14
C ALA A 52 -9.32 6.47 -11.52
N MET A 53 -8.24 7.26 -11.46
CA MET A 53 -6.88 6.80 -11.76
C MET A 53 -6.34 5.80 -10.74
N SER A 54 -6.84 5.84 -9.50
CA SER A 54 -6.54 4.87 -8.43
C SER A 54 -7.48 3.65 -8.43
N SER A 55 -8.25 3.43 -9.50
CA SER A 55 -9.21 2.33 -9.62
C SER A 55 -10.33 2.38 -8.58
N GLY A 56 -10.76 3.57 -8.16
CA GLY A 56 -11.93 3.72 -7.29
C GLY A 56 -13.25 3.46 -8.03
N PHE A 57 -14.31 3.10 -7.30
CA PHE A 57 -15.60 2.71 -7.86
C PHE A 57 -16.13 3.71 -8.92
N PRO A 58 -16.76 3.21 -10.00
CA PRO A 58 -17.21 4.06 -11.10
C PRO A 58 -18.43 4.90 -10.72
N LEU A 59 -18.52 6.10 -11.28
CA LEU A 59 -19.65 7.01 -11.04
C LEU A 59 -20.79 6.83 -12.05
N ASP A 60 -20.60 6.05 -13.12
CA ASP A 60 -21.48 6.00 -14.29
C ASP A 60 -22.01 4.60 -14.64
N ARG A 61 -21.61 3.56 -13.89
CA ARG A 61 -21.97 2.15 -14.12
C ARG A 61 -21.88 1.33 -12.83
N ASP A 62 -22.25 0.05 -12.94
CA ASP A 62 -22.06 -1.00 -11.92
C ASP A 62 -22.65 -0.68 -10.52
N GLU A 63 -23.71 0.13 -10.47
CA GLU A 63 -24.26 0.61 -9.20
C GLU A 63 -24.67 -0.51 -8.23
N GLU A 64 -25.40 -1.52 -8.71
CA GLU A 64 -25.85 -2.65 -7.89
C GLU A 64 -24.66 -3.47 -7.36
N ARG A 65 -23.72 -3.83 -8.24
CA ARG A 65 -22.52 -4.60 -7.88
C ARG A 65 -21.64 -3.83 -6.89
N CYS A 66 -21.52 -2.51 -7.05
CA CYS A 66 -20.78 -1.66 -6.12
C CYS A 66 -21.49 -1.55 -4.77
N LEU A 67 -22.81 -1.43 -4.76
CA LEU A 67 -23.58 -1.38 -3.51
C LEU A 67 -23.44 -2.69 -2.73
N GLU A 68 -23.59 -3.84 -3.38
CA GLU A 68 -23.39 -5.15 -2.74
C GLU A 68 -21.97 -5.29 -2.14
N ALA A 69 -20.95 -4.92 -2.92
CA ALA A 69 -19.57 -4.95 -2.47
C ALA A 69 -19.29 -3.98 -1.30
N LEU A 70 -19.91 -2.80 -1.33
CA LEU A 70 -19.80 -1.82 -0.25
C LEU A 70 -20.45 -2.33 1.04
N GLU A 71 -21.62 -2.96 0.95
CA GLU A 71 -22.27 -3.58 2.12
C GLU A 71 -21.40 -4.72 2.68
N ALA A 72 -20.73 -5.52 1.83
CA ALA A 72 -19.81 -6.55 2.30
C ALA A 72 -18.62 -5.99 3.12
N LEU A 73 -18.05 -4.84 2.72
CA LEU A 73 -17.02 -4.15 3.53
C LEU A 73 -17.59 -3.66 4.87
N HIS A 74 -18.81 -3.15 4.86
CA HIS A 74 -19.48 -2.64 6.07
C HIS A 74 -19.83 -3.75 7.05
N GLU A 75 -20.42 -4.85 6.56
CA GLU A 75 -20.73 -6.05 7.34
C GLU A 75 -19.47 -6.71 7.92
N ALA A 76 -18.34 -6.58 7.23
CA ALA A 76 -17.03 -7.04 7.70
C ALA A 76 -16.37 -6.12 8.75
N ASP A 77 -17.04 -5.05 9.18
CA ASP A 77 -16.54 -4.05 10.14
C ASP A 77 -15.23 -3.36 9.69
N ALA A 78 -15.06 -3.16 8.37
CA ALA A 78 -13.76 -2.82 7.80
C ALA A 78 -13.10 -1.58 8.42
N TRP A 79 -13.82 -0.47 8.51
CA TRP A 79 -13.29 0.79 9.04
C TRP A 79 -12.86 0.68 10.50
N ASN A 80 -13.67 0.04 11.36
CA ASN A 80 -13.32 -0.07 12.77
C ASN A 80 -12.19 -1.08 13.00
N ARG A 81 -12.12 -2.16 12.21
CA ARG A 81 -10.99 -3.12 12.23
C ARG A 81 -9.69 -2.43 11.85
N ILE A 82 -9.71 -1.64 10.78
CA ILE A 82 -8.57 -0.84 10.31
C ILE A 82 -8.13 0.15 11.39
N GLN A 83 -9.06 0.90 12.01
CA GLN A 83 -8.75 1.85 13.08
C GLN A 83 -8.03 1.15 14.25
N ARG A 84 -8.61 0.06 14.78
CA ARG A 84 -8.01 -0.70 15.89
C ARG A 84 -6.63 -1.25 15.54
N ALA A 85 -6.48 -1.82 14.36
CA ALA A 85 -5.21 -2.36 13.88
C ALA A 85 -4.11 -1.31 13.81
N LEU A 86 -4.43 -0.11 13.31
CA LEU A 86 -3.49 0.99 13.21
C LEU A 86 -3.09 1.54 14.59
N ASP A 87 -4.05 1.64 15.52
CA ASP A 87 -3.78 2.06 16.90
C ASP A 87 -2.84 1.06 17.61
N ASP A 88 -3.12 -0.25 17.50
CA ASP A 88 -2.30 -1.32 18.08
C ASP A 88 -0.90 -1.40 17.44
N ALA A 89 -0.83 -1.22 16.12
CA ALA A 89 0.44 -1.24 15.38
C ALA A 89 1.32 -0.05 15.74
N VAL A 90 0.78 1.16 15.87
CA VAL A 90 1.57 2.31 16.35
C VAL A 90 2.04 2.11 17.78
N ALA A 91 1.22 1.55 18.67
CA ALA A 91 1.65 1.24 20.02
C ALA A 91 2.85 0.27 20.03
N THR A 92 2.78 -0.79 19.22
CA THR A 92 3.90 -1.73 18.99
C THR A 92 5.13 -1.01 18.45
N GLN A 93 4.97 -0.15 17.45
CA GLN A 93 6.09 0.55 16.83
C GLN A 93 6.78 1.53 17.79
N LEU A 94 6.01 2.27 18.58
CA LEU A 94 6.55 3.22 19.57
C LEU A 94 7.27 2.51 20.71
N ALA A 95 6.84 1.29 21.09
CA ALA A 95 7.55 0.47 22.05
C ALA A 95 8.91 -0.01 21.50
N ALA A 96 8.97 -0.37 20.21
CA ALA A 96 10.19 -0.83 19.55
C ALA A 96 11.17 0.29 19.18
N THR A 97 10.66 1.50 18.88
CA THR A 97 11.49 2.67 18.51
C THR A 97 11.14 3.88 19.36
N PRO A 98 11.58 3.94 20.63
CA PRO A 98 11.34 5.09 21.50
C PRO A 98 11.93 6.37 20.90
N GLY A 99 11.08 7.38 20.68
CA GLY A 99 11.47 8.66 20.06
C GLY A 99 11.11 8.81 18.59
N LEU A 100 10.53 7.78 17.95
CA LEU A 100 9.91 7.92 16.64
C LEU A 100 8.81 8.99 16.70
N THR A 101 8.89 9.98 15.82
CA THR A 101 7.84 10.99 15.67
C THR A 101 6.76 10.45 14.75
N VAL A 102 5.58 10.22 15.31
CA VAL A 102 4.43 9.76 14.53
C VAL A 102 3.54 10.97 14.19
N PRO A 103 3.32 11.28 12.90
CA PRO A 103 2.44 12.38 12.52
C PRO A 103 0.98 12.04 12.84
N ASP A 104 0.10 13.04 12.75
CA ASP A 104 -1.32 12.75 12.62
C ASP A 104 -1.57 12.13 11.23
N ILE A 105 -2.36 11.05 11.18
CA ILE A 105 -2.58 10.27 9.95
C ILE A 105 -4.06 10.25 9.62
N THR A 106 -4.41 10.66 8.40
CA THR A 106 -5.75 10.51 7.84
C THR A 106 -5.79 9.28 6.94
N VAL A 107 -6.71 8.36 7.20
CA VAL A 107 -6.85 7.11 6.45
C VAL A 107 -8.16 7.14 5.66
N LEU A 108 -8.06 7.00 4.35
CA LEU A 108 -9.20 6.91 3.45
C LEU A 108 -9.31 5.49 2.91
N THR A 109 -10.42 4.82 3.21
CA THR A 109 -10.78 3.54 2.58
C THR A 109 -11.81 3.78 1.47
N VAL A 110 -11.60 3.18 0.31
CA VAL A 110 -12.47 3.33 -0.88
C VAL A 110 -12.81 1.95 -1.45
N LEU A 111 -14.00 1.81 -2.02
CA LEU A 111 -14.38 0.65 -2.82
C LEU A 111 -13.75 0.75 -4.22
N GLY A 112 -13.19 -0.34 -4.71
CA GLY A 112 -12.56 -0.39 -6.04
C GLY A 112 -13.52 -0.55 -7.21
N ASP A 113 -13.03 -0.28 -8.42
CA ASP A 113 -13.79 -0.41 -9.67
C ASP A 113 -13.96 -1.88 -10.09
N PRO A 114 -15.20 -2.42 -10.10
CA PRO A 114 -15.47 -3.79 -10.55
C PRO A 114 -15.20 -4.04 -12.04
N GLY A 115 -15.04 -2.98 -12.84
CA GLY A 115 -14.75 -3.03 -14.27
C GLY A 115 -13.26 -2.86 -14.62
N ASP A 116 -12.40 -2.60 -13.64
CA ASP A 116 -10.96 -2.48 -13.88
C ASP A 116 -10.27 -3.85 -13.78
N GLU A 117 -10.02 -4.47 -14.94
CA GLU A 117 -9.41 -5.79 -15.05
C GLU A 117 -8.01 -5.86 -14.42
N HIS A 118 -7.24 -4.77 -14.48
CA HIS A 118 -5.92 -4.74 -13.87
C HIS A 118 -5.98 -4.68 -12.35
N PHE A 119 -6.97 -3.96 -11.82
CA PHE A 119 -7.23 -3.91 -10.39
C PHE A 119 -7.71 -5.26 -9.87
N LEU A 120 -8.71 -5.88 -10.51
CA LEU A 120 -9.28 -7.14 -10.05
C LEU A 120 -8.38 -8.37 -10.31
N GLY A 121 -7.59 -8.37 -11.38
CA GLY A 121 -6.72 -9.48 -11.76
C GLY A 121 -5.34 -9.37 -11.12
N PRO A 122 -4.36 -8.71 -11.78
CA PRO A 122 -2.98 -8.58 -11.29
C PRO A 122 -2.84 -8.06 -9.86
N ASN A 123 -3.61 -7.04 -9.48
CA ASN A 123 -3.60 -6.48 -8.12
C ASN A 123 -4.56 -7.20 -7.16
N LEU A 124 -5.23 -8.27 -7.59
CA LEU A 124 -6.07 -9.14 -6.77
C LEU A 124 -7.20 -8.38 -6.02
N GLY A 125 -7.69 -7.30 -6.64
CA GLY A 125 -8.75 -6.45 -6.07
C GLY A 125 -8.29 -5.64 -4.86
N MET A 126 -7.01 -5.31 -4.74
CA MET A 126 -6.50 -4.49 -3.65
C MET A 126 -5.32 -3.62 -4.13
N THR A 127 -5.41 -2.33 -3.86
CA THR A 127 -4.27 -1.39 -3.99
C THR A 127 -4.26 -0.46 -2.79
N ALA A 128 -3.09 0.05 -2.44
CA ALA A 128 -2.95 0.91 -1.28
C ALA A 128 -1.76 1.85 -1.43
N ASN A 129 -1.71 2.89 -0.60
CA ASN A 129 -0.60 3.83 -0.55
C ASN A 129 -0.48 4.49 0.83
N GLY A 130 0.61 4.20 1.53
CA GLY A 130 1.04 4.84 2.76
C GLY A 130 2.30 5.68 2.63
N SER A 131 2.86 5.83 1.42
CA SER A 131 4.13 6.54 1.18
C SER A 131 4.07 8.05 1.45
N VAL A 132 2.87 8.63 1.47
CA VAL A 132 2.68 10.07 1.73
C VAL A 132 2.43 10.28 3.21
N SER A 133 3.48 10.63 3.95
CA SER A 133 3.41 10.83 5.41
C SER A 133 2.19 11.68 5.83
N GLY A 134 1.43 11.18 6.80
CA GLY A 134 0.16 11.76 7.26
C GLY A 134 -1.09 11.31 6.50
N TYR A 135 -0.97 10.53 5.42
CA TYR A 135 -2.10 9.98 4.68
C TYR A 135 -1.89 8.51 4.32
N ILE A 136 -2.95 7.71 4.47
CA ILE A 136 -3.01 6.34 3.96
C ILE A 136 -4.27 6.19 3.09
N LEU A 137 -4.12 5.66 1.88
CA LEU A 137 -5.20 5.26 1.00
C LEU A 137 -5.28 3.73 0.96
N LEU A 138 -6.47 3.17 1.17
CA LEU A 138 -6.76 1.74 1.04
C LEU A 138 -7.91 1.57 0.04
N ASN A 139 -7.67 0.86 -1.06
CA ASN A 139 -8.68 0.59 -2.08
C ASN A 139 -8.94 -0.92 -2.17
N PHE A 140 -10.16 -1.34 -1.87
CA PHE A 140 -10.52 -2.76 -1.78
C PHE A 140 -11.69 -3.13 -2.69
N TRP A 141 -11.54 -4.30 -3.30
CA TRP A 141 -12.65 -5.17 -3.67
C TRP A 141 -12.81 -6.24 -2.58
N PRO A 142 -14.02 -6.50 -2.07
CA PRO A 142 -14.26 -7.34 -0.90
C PRO A 142 -14.22 -8.84 -1.20
N TYR A 143 -13.18 -9.31 -1.90
CA TYR A 143 -12.91 -10.74 -1.94
C TYR A 143 -12.66 -11.26 -0.51
N PRO A 144 -13.07 -12.49 -0.17
CA PRO A 144 -12.86 -13.06 1.16
C PRO A 144 -11.41 -12.94 1.66
N GLU A 145 -10.45 -13.12 0.76
CA GLU A 145 -9.02 -13.01 1.04
C GLU A 145 -8.57 -11.59 1.39
N ASN A 146 -9.23 -10.56 0.84
CA ASN A 146 -8.95 -9.15 1.14
C ASN A 146 -9.63 -8.75 2.45
N LEU A 147 -10.86 -9.22 2.70
CA LEU A 147 -11.57 -9.02 3.97
C LEU A 147 -10.84 -9.66 5.16
N ALA A 148 -10.17 -10.79 4.94
CA ALA A 148 -9.32 -11.44 5.94
C ALA A 148 -8.02 -10.66 6.25
N ARG A 149 -7.61 -9.71 5.38
CA ARG A 149 -6.33 -9.01 5.43
C ARG A 149 -6.45 -7.49 5.61
N LEU A 150 -7.63 -6.98 5.99
CA LEU A 150 -7.85 -5.54 6.15
C LEU A 150 -6.84 -4.93 7.13
N GLU A 151 -6.64 -5.58 8.27
CA GLU A 151 -5.70 -5.15 9.30
C GLU A 151 -4.25 -5.22 8.82
N ALA A 152 -3.84 -6.37 8.27
CA ALA A 152 -2.48 -6.58 7.77
C ALA A 152 -2.11 -5.57 6.67
N THR A 153 -3.05 -5.29 5.75
CA THR A 153 -2.85 -4.29 4.68
C THR A 153 -2.70 -2.88 5.26
N ALA A 154 -3.55 -2.50 6.23
CA ALA A 154 -3.44 -1.20 6.87
C ALA A 154 -2.11 -1.03 7.63
N VAL A 155 -1.66 -2.08 8.31
CA VAL A 155 -0.37 -2.09 9.03
C VAL A 155 0.82 -2.05 8.09
N HIS A 156 0.76 -2.72 6.95
CA HIS A 156 1.75 -2.60 5.89
C HIS A 156 1.90 -1.14 5.45
N GLU A 157 0.78 -0.46 5.12
CA GLU A 157 0.84 0.94 4.70
C GLU A 157 1.28 1.90 5.81
N LEU A 158 0.92 1.61 7.05
CA LEU A 158 1.43 2.35 8.20
C LEU A 158 2.95 2.28 8.27
N ASN A 159 3.56 1.12 8.01
CA ASN A 159 5.01 0.99 7.99
C ASN A 159 5.67 1.98 7.02
N HIS A 160 5.18 2.05 5.78
CA HIS A 160 5.63 3.05 4.79
C HIS A 160 5.46 4.48 5.32
N ASN A 161 4.31 4.78 5.93
CA ASN A 161 4.02 6.13 6.44
C ASN A 161 4.99 6.56 7.54
N LEU A 162 5.34 5.63 8.43
CA LEU A 162 6.26 5.85 9.53
C LEU A 162 7.71 5.90 9.04
N ARG A 163 8.11 5.02 8.11
CA ARG A 163 9.46 4.98 7.54
C ARG A 163 9.81 6.30 6.85
N TYR A 164 8.87 6.89 6.12
CA TYR A 164 9.05 8.14 5.37
C TYR A 164 8.51 9.38 6.11
N SER A 165 8.24 9.26 7.41
CA SER A 165 7.86 10.38 8.26
C SER A 165 9.04 11.33 8.54
N PRO A 166 8.79 12.58 9.00
CA PRO A 166 9.87 13.49 9.37
C PRO A 166 10.85 12.87 10.39
N GLY A 167 12.14 12.85 10.04
CA GLY A 167 13.18 12.19 10.83
C GLY A 167 13.43 10.72 10.49
N GLY A 168 12.63 10.15 9.58
CA GLY A 168 12.84 8.84 8.98
C GLY A 168 13.72 8.89 7.72
N VAL A 169 13.52 7.92 6.83
CA VAL A 169 14.25 7.81 5.57
C VAL A 169 13.80 8.90 4.60
N ILE A 170 14.77 9.60 3.99
CA ILE A 170 14.47 10.66 3.03
C ILE A 170 14.05 10.04 1.70
N TRP A 171 12.86 10.40 1.25
CA TRP A 171 12.32 10.00 -0.04
C TRP A 171 12.48 11.12 -1.08
N ASP A 172 13.41 10.93 -2.02
CA ASP A 172 13.57 11.81 -3.19
C ASP A 172 13.13 11.06 -4.46
N PRO A 173 12.00 11.41 -5.09
CA PRO A 173 11.49 10.74 -6.29
C PRO A 173 12.49 10.62 -7.45
N ALA A 174 13.44 11.56 -7.56
CA ALA A 174 14.42 11.58 -8.64
C ALA A 174 15.59 10.63 -8.41
N THR A 175 15.99 10.40 -7.15
CA THR A 175 17.21 9.66 -6.81
C THR A 175 17.00 8.41 -5.99
N VAL A 176 15.80 8.19 -5.43
CA VAL A 176 15.46 6.98 -4.68
C VAL A 176 15.73 5.74 -5.52
N THR A 177 16.30 4.70 -4.91
CA THR A 177 16.70 3.49 -5.65
C THR A 177 15.58 2.45 -5.64
N VAL A 178 15.60 1.56 -6.63
CA VAL A 178 14.76 0.36 -6.66
C VAL A 178 14.97 -0.48 -5.40
N GLY A 179 16.21 -0.58 -4.92
CA GLY A 179 16.53 -1.27 -3.67
C GLY A 179 15.90 -0.65 -2.42
N GLU A 180 15.76 0.68 -2.34
CA GLU A 180 15.03 1.32 -1.23
C GLU A 180 13.56 0.88 -1.23
N GLN A 181 12.88 0.93 -2.37
CA GLN A 181 11.48 0.51 -2.45
C GLN A 181 11.32 -0.96 -2.08
N ILE A 182 12.16 -1.85 -2.61
CA ILE A 182 12.10 -3.29 -2.33
C ILE A 182 12.31 -3.59 -0.84
N VAL A 183 13.29 -2.93 -0.21
CA VAL A 183 13.50 -3.07 1.24
C VAL A 183 12.29 -2.53 2.00
N SER A 184 11.70 -1.41 1.57
CA SER A 184 10.49 -0.87 2.19
C SER A 184 9.32 -1.85 2.12
N GLU A 185 9.05 -2.46 0.96
CA GLU A 185 7.99 -3.47 0.84
C GLU A 185 8.24 -4.68 1.75
N GLY A 186 9.49 -5.15 1.79
CA GLY A 186 9.87 -6.26 2.67
C GLY A 186 9.71 -5.95 4.16
N LEU A 187 10.06 -4.72 4.58
CA LEU A 187 9.92 -4.29 5.98
C LEU A 187 8.45 -4.11 6.35
N ALA A 188 7.64 -3.58 5.44
CA ALA A 188 6.20 -3.42 5.63
C ALA A 188 5.49 -4.77 5.77
N ASP A 189 5.80 -5.75 4.90
CA ASP A 189 5.30 -7.12 5.02
C ASP A 189 5.81 -7.79 6.30
N ALA A 190 7.10 -7.64 6.64
CA ALA A 190 7.64 -8.21 7.88
C ALA A 190 6.94 -7.66 9.13
N PHE A 191 6.58 -6.37 9.13
CA PHE A 191 5.83 -5.77 10.23
C PHE A 191 4.39 -6.27 10.30
N ALA A 192 3.71 -6.40 9.16
CA ALA A 192 2.38 -7.02 9.10
C ALA A 192 2.43 -8.49 9.56
N ARG A 193 3.43 -9.27 9.15
CA ARG A 193 3.63 -10.67 9.60
C ARG A 193 3.95 -10.77 11.08
N GLN A 194 4.70 -9.84 11.64
CA GLN A 194 4.96 -9.79 13.08
C GLN A 194 3.66 -9.69 13.90
N LEU A 195 2.65 -8.98 13.40
CA LEU A 195 1.38 -8.77 14.11
C LEU A 195 0.30 -9.80 13.76
N TYR A 196 0.25 -10.28 12.51
CA TYR A 196 -0.84 -11.11 12.00
C TYR A 196 -0.42 -12.49 11.47
N GLY A 197 0.87 -12.82 11.58
CA GLY A 197 1.45 -14.07 11.09
C GLY A 197 1.61 -14.11 9.57
N ASP A 198 2.34 -15.13 9.12
CA ASP A 198 2.71 -15.30 7.71
C ASP A 198 1.50 -15.48 6.77
N GLU A 199 0.42 -16.11 7.25
CA GLU A 199 -0.76 -16.34 6.41
C GLU A 199 -1.40 -15.04 5.92
N LEU A 200 -1.45 -14.02 6.79
CA LEU A 200 -2.15 -12.75 6.50
C LEU A 200 -1.20 -11.60 6.18
N GLY A 201 0.04 -11.63 6.70
CA GLY A 201 0.96 -10.52 6.66
C GLY A 201 1.71 -10.30 5.34
N TYR A 202 1.81 -11.32 4.47
CA TYR A 202 2.39 -11.11 3.14
C TYR A 202 1.45 -10.34 2.22
N ALA A 203 2.00 -9.38 1.47
CA ALA A 203 1.35 -8.86 0.28
C ALA A 203 1.11 -10.00 -0.72
N ARG A 204 -0.17 -10.31 -0.98
CA ARG A 204 -0.57 -11.50 -1.75
C ARG A 204 0.08 -11.59 -3.13
N ILE A 205 0.34 -10.46 -3.78
CA ILE A 205 0.97 -10.40 -5.10
C ILE A 205 2.40 -10.94 -5.10
N GLY A 206 3.13 -10.89 -3.98
CA GLY A 206 4.50 -11.39 -3.86
C GLY A 206 4.60 -12.88 -3.54
N VAL A 207 3.56 -13.47 -2.94
CA VAL A 207 3.57 -14.86 -2.45
C VAL A 207 4.00 -15.89 -3.50
N PRO A 208 3.54 -15.83 -4.77
CA PRO A 208 3.92 -16.82 -5.78
C PRO A 208 5.42 -16.90 -6.07
N HIS A 209 6.21 -15.87 -5.74
CA HIS A 209 7.62 -15.76 -6.10
C HIS A 209 8.58 -15.75 -4.89
N LEU A 210 8.09 -16.01 -3.67
CA LEU A 210 8.90 -15.98 -2.44
C LEU A 210 10.12 -16.94 -2.45
N HIS A 211 10.10 -17.97 -3.30
CA HIS A 211 11.17 -18.97 -3.41
C HIS A 211 11.71 -19.09 -4.84
N ASP A 212 11.47 -18.10 -5.69
CA ASP A 212 11.94 -18.10 -7.08
C ASP A 212 13.33 -17.44 -7.17
N ASP A 213 14.36 -18.25 -7.36
CA ASP A 213 15.76 -17.78 -7.44
C ASP A 213 16.06 -17.01 -8.74
N ALA A 214 15.34 -17.28 -9.83
CA ALA A 214 15.53 -16.53 -11.07
C ALA A 214 14.95 -15.11 -10.93
N VAL A 215 13.77 -14.99 -10.32
CA VAL A 215 13.18 -13.70 -9.96
C VAL A 215 14.08 -12.95 -8.97
N PHE A 216 14.58 -13.64 -7.94
CA PHE A 216 15.51 -13.03 -6.99
C PHE A 216 16.77 -12.48 -7.66
N ALA A 217 17.48 -13.30 -8.45
CA ALA A 217 18.68 -12.86 -9.15
C ALA A 217 18.40 -11.69 -10.10
N LYS A 218 17.25 -11.71 -10.79
CA LYS A 218 16.84 -10.63 -11.67
C LYS A 218 16.62 -9.34 -10.88
N VAL A 219 15.81 -9.35 -9.82
CA VAL A 219 15.53 -8.14 -9.02
C VAL A 219 16.81 -7.59 -8.38
N VAL A 220 17.68 -8.46 -7.84
CA VAL A 220 18.98 -8.08 -7.25
C VAL A 220 19.85 -7.32 -8.25
N SER A 221 19.83 -7.69 -9.54
CA SER A 221 20.58 -6.98 -10.59
C SER A 221 20.13 -5.53 -10.81
N GLY A 222 18.96 -5.14 -10.32
CA GLY A 222 18.37 -3.81 -10.50
C GLY A 222 18.39 -2.90 -9.28
N LEU A 223 18.90 -3.34 -8.11
CA LEU A 223 18.74 -2.62 -6.83
C LEU A 223 19.32 -1.19 -6.83
N GLU A 224 20.37 -0.93 -7.60
CA GLU A 224 21.01 0.39 -7.69
C GLU A 224 20.41 1.31 -8.77
N ILE A 225 19.38 0.87 -9.50
CA ILE A 225 18.67 1.72 -10.46
C ILE A 225 17.92 2.82 -9.70
N THR A 226 18.04 4.07 -10.15
CA THR A 226 17.48 5.25 -9.48
C THR A 226 16.24 5.82 -10.19
N GLY A 227 15.37 6.45 -9.41
CA GLY A 227 14.21 7.20 -9.85
C GLY A 227 12.92 6.38 -9.84
N MET A 228 11.86 6.96 -9.27
CA MET A 228 10.54 6.32 -9.08
C MET A 228 9.91 5.78 -10.36
N ARG A 229 10.23 6.37 -11.53
CA ARG A 229 9.75 5.91 -12.84
C ARG A 229 10.07 4.43 -13.14
N ASN A 230 11.05 3.86 -12.44
CA ASN A 230 11.44 2.46 -12.60
C ASN A 230 10.65 1.50 -11.69
N PHE A 231 9.97 1.99 -10.65
CA PHE A 231 9.40 1.13 -9.60
C PHE A 231 8.30 0.22 -10.10
N THR A 232 7.48 0.70 -11.03
CA THR A 232 6.39 -0.11 -11.59
C THR A 232 6.93 -1.41 -12.19
N ALA A 233 7.98 -1.34 -13.02
CA ALA A 233 8.56 -2.52 -13.65
C ALA A 233 9.35 -3.41 -12.68
N TRP A 234 10.12 -2.82 -11.78
CA TRP A 234 11.00 -3.58 -10.88
C TRP A 234 10.31 -4.15 -9.64
N VAL A 235 9.23 -3.51 -9.18
CA VAL A 235 8.56 -3.87 -7.92
C VAL A 235 7.24 -4.57 -8.20
N HIS A 236 6.40 -3.97 -9.04
CA HIS A 236 5.06 -4.49 -9.35
C HIS A 236 5.09 -5.53 -10.47
N GLY A 237 6.00 -5.41 -11.43
CA GLY A 237 6.16 -6.35 -12.55
C GLY A 237 5.71 -5.78 -13.90
N ASP A 238 5.97 -6.57 -14.95
CA ASP A 238 5.83 -6.14 -16.35
C ASP A 238 4.39 -5.83 -16.77
N GLU A 239 3.40 -6.51 -16.18
CA GLU A 239 1.99 -6.29 -16.49
C GLU A 239 1.53 -4.90 -16.03
N THR A 240 1.87 -4.52 -14.80
CA THR A 240 1.65 -3.17 -14.26
C THR A 240 2.48 -2.13 -15.01
N ALA A 241 3.72 -2.45 -15.38
CA ALA A 241 4.56 -1.56 -16.18
C ALA A 241 3.92 -1.23 -17.52
N THR A 242 3.44 -2.25 -18.24
CA THR A 242 2.78 -2.10 -19.54
C THR A 242 1.53 -1.24 -19.43
N ARG A 243 0.70 -1.46 -18.39
CA ARG A 243 -0.51 -0.65 -18.16
C ARG A 243 -0.21 0.84 -18.03
N TYR A 244 0.85 1.20 -17.30
CA TYR A 244 1.22 2.60 -17.07
C TYR A 244 2.24 3.14 -18.07
N GLY A 245 2.50 2.42 -19.18
CA GLY A 245 3.40 2.86 -20.24
C GLY A 245 4.88 2.85 -19.86
N ALA A 246 5.26 2.17 -18.78
CA ALA A 246 6.64 1.93 -18.41
C ALA A 246 7.23 0.76 -19.23
N THR A 247 8.56 0.74 -19.38
CA THR A 247 9.24 -0.33 -20.11
C THR A 247 9.32 -1.61 -19.26
N PRO A 248 8.79 -2.75 -19.74
CA PRO A 248 8.95 -4.05 -19.09
C PRO A 248 10.43 -4.43 -18.93
N VAL A 249 10.77 -5.14 -17.85
CA VAL A 249 12.14 -5.56 -17.54
C VAL A 249 12.32 -7.07 -17.45
N GLY A 250 11.25 -7.84 -17.68
CA GLY A 250 11.24 -9.30 -17.61
C GLY A 250 10.87 -9.83 -16.23
N LEU A 251 10.11 -9.07 -15.44
CA LEU A 251 9.73 -9.46 -14.07
C LEU A 251 8.23 -9.78 -13.97
N PRO A 252 7.87 -10.86 -13.26
CA PRO A 252 6.47 -11.20 -13.03
C PRO A 252 5.83 -10.25 -12.01
N THR A 253 4.50 -10.32 -11.92
CA THR A 253 3.72 -9.55 -10.94
C THR A 253 4.19 -9.84 -9.52
N GLY A 254 4.42 -8.78 -8.73
CA GLY A 254 4.83 -8.88 -7.32
C GLY A 254 6.28 -9.29 -7.08
N ALA A 255 7.14 -9.29 -8.10
CA ALA A 255 8.54 -9.68 -7.99
C ALA A 255 9.31 -8.92 -6.89
N GLY A 256 9.13 -7.60 -6.80
CA GLY A 256 9.83 -6.79 -5.79
C GLY A 256 9.37 -7.10 -4.36
N TYR A 257 8.09 -7.37 -4.16
CA TYR A 257 7.53 -7.76 -2.85
C TYR A 257 8.14 -9.10 -2.40
N ALA A 258 8.20 -10.07 -3.31
CA ALA A 258 8.77 -11.38 -3.01
C ALA A 258 10.25 -11.30 -2.60
N VAL A 259 11.03 -10.52 -3.35
CA VAL A 259 12.46 -10.35 -3.11
C VAL A 259 12.74 -9.47 -1.89
N GLY A 260 11.91 -8.45 -1.66
CA GLY A 260 11.95 -7.62 -0.46
C GLY A 260 11.81 -8.46 0.80
N ASN A 261 10.84 -9.37 0.83
CA ASN A 261 10.67 -10.31 1.95
C ASN A 261 11.91 -11.17 2.16
N ARG A 262 12.48 -11.78 1.11
CA ARG A 262 13.71 -12.59 1.22
C ARG A 262 14.89 -11.81 1.79
N LEU A 263 15.11 -10.57 1.34
CA LEU A 263 16.19 -9.71 1.82
C LEU A 263 15.99 -9.33 3.28
N VAL A 264 14.78 -8.92 3.65
CA VAL A 264 14.46 -8.50 5.02
C VAL A 264 14.48 -9.69 5.98
N ASP A 265 13.95 -10.85 5.60
CA ASP A 265 14.00 -12.06 6.43
C ASP A 265 15.43 -12.47 6.75
N ALA A 266 16.33 -12.44 5.76
CA ALA A 266 17.76 -12.71 5.97
C ALA A 266 18.39 -11.69 6.92
N TYR A 267 18.09 -10.41 6.76
CA TYR A 267 18.56 -9.34 7.65
C TYR A 267 18.07 -9.50 9.10
N LEU A 268 16.78 -9.76 9.30
CA LEU A 268 16.18 -9.95 10.62
C LEU A 268 16.76 -11.20 11.30
N ALA A 269 16.93 -12.30 10.55
CA ALA A 269 17.55 -13.51 11.06
C ALA A 269 19.02 -13.31 11.48
N ALA A 270 19.79 -12.57 10.69
CA ALA A 270 21.20 -12.29 10.97
C ALA A 270 21.39 -11.32 12.16
N THR A 271 20.50 -10.35 12.32
CA THR A 271 20.61 -9.30 13.34
C THR A 271 19.87 -9.62 14.63
N GLY A 272 18.90 -10.55 14.60
CA GLY A 272 18.01 -10.85 15.72
C GLY A 272 17.01 -9.74 16.03
N ARG A 273 16.90 -8.71 15.19
CA ARG A 273 15.92 -7.62 15.34
C ARG A 273 14.53 -8.10 14.94
N THR A 274 13.52 -7.51 15.57
CA THR A 274 12.13 -7.58 15.11
C THR A 274 11.90 -6.64 13.92
N ALA A 275 10.82 -6.86 13.16
CA ALA A 275 10.48 -5.97 12.04
C ALA A 275 10.17 -4.54 12.53
N ALA A 276 9.49 -4.40 13.68
CA ALA A 276 9.23 -3.11 14.31
C ALA A 276 10.53 -2.38 14.67
N GLU A 277 11.54 -3.07 15.20
CA GLU A 277 12.86 -2.48 15.47
C GLU A 277 13.58 -2.08 14.18
N ALA A 278 13.36 -2.79 13.08
CA ALA A 278 14.02 -2.56 11.79
C ALA A 278 13.38 -1.48 10.91
N LEU A 279 12.32 -0.79 11.36
CA LEU A 279 11.60 0.25 10.59
C LEU A 279 12.53 1.23 9.86
N LEU A 280 13.57 1.70 10.54
CA LEU A 280 14.53 2.69 10.03
C LEU A 280 15.87 2.08 9.60
N ALA A 281 15.93 0.76 9.37
CA ALA A 281 17.13 0.13 8.85
C ALA A 281 17.50 0.72 7.47
N ASP A 282 18.79 1.04 7.30
CA ASP A 282 19.31 1.52 6.02
C ASP A 282 19.23 0.39 4.99
N ARG A 283 18.77 0.72 3.77
CA ARG A 283 18.64 -0.29 2.72
C ARG A 283 19.94 -1.04 2.43
N ARG A 284 21.10 -0.38 2.55
CA ARG A 284 22.41 -0.99 2.28
C ARG A 284 22.74 -2.01 3.33
N ASP A 285 22.51 -1.70 4.60
CA ASP A 285 22.70 -2.65 5.69
C ASP A 285 21.83 -3.90 5.50
N VAL A 286 20.57 -3.72 5.09
CA VAL A 286 19.65 -4.84 4.79
C VAL A 286 20.18 -5.68 3.62
N ILE A 287 20.49 -5.04 2.49
CA ILE A 287 20.94 -5.72 1.27
C ILE A 287 22.28 -6.41 1.48
N ASP A 288 23.28 -5.71 2.04
CA ASP A 288 24.64 -6.24 2.23
C ASP A 288 24.65 -7.41 3.22
N THR A 289 23.83 -7.35 4.28
CA THR A 289 23.68 -8.47 5.22
C THR A 289 23.01 -9.67 4.57
N ALA A 290 21.98 -9.44 3.76
CA ALA A 290 21.21 -10.52 3.12
C ALA A 290 21.97 -11.22 1.98
N LEU A 291 22.96 -10.54 1.38
CA LEU A 291 23.74 -11.04 0.25
C LEU A 291 25.17 -11.47 0.62
N ALA A 292 25.54 -11.40 1.90
CA ALA A 292 26.83 -11.85 2.43
C ALA A 292 26.96 -13.39 2.47
#